data_AF-V9GHF5-F1
#
_entry.id   AF-V9GHF5-F1
#
_cell.length_a   1.000
_cell.length_b   1.000
_cell.length_c   1.000
_cell.angle_alpha   90.00
_cell.angle_beta   90.00
_cell.angle_gamma   90.00
#
_symmetry.space_group_name_H-M   'P 1'
#
loop_
_entity.id
_entity.type
_entity.pdbx_description
1 polymer ?
#
loop_
_entity_poly.entity_id
_entity_poly.type
_entity_poly.pdbx_seq_one_letter_code
_entity_poly.pdbx_strand_id
1 'polypeptide(L)'
;MMRTGIEILRNHSKSYVLWNMALDEKNGPTVPGFGRSTCRGIVTVNQQTKELTYTLDYYALAHFSKCVRPKALRIASSSSETIRSVAFKNTDGSVAAILFNDSETAENVSVQLRGDEVLTLAMPAKSALTVKVGE
;
A
#
# COMPACT_ATOMS: atom_id res chain seq x y z
N MET A 1 -6.03 -4.71 -0.89
CA MET A 1 -4.57 -4.51 -1.01
C MET A 1 -3.98 -3.85 0.22
N MET A 2 -4.40 -2.63 0.59
CA MET A 2 -3.84 -1.93 1.75
C MET A 2 -3.92 -2.73 3.05
N ARG A 3 -5.11 -3.18 3.45
CA ARG A 3 -5.33 -4.09 4.61
C ARG A 3 -4.35 -5.25 4.59
N THR A 4 -4.37 -6.05 3.52
CA THR A 4 -3.54 -7.25 3.37
C THR A 4 -2.04 -6.94 3.46
N GLY A 5 -1.57 -5.88 2.79
CA GLY A 5 -0.16 -5.48 2.83
C GLY A 5 0.30 -5.08 4.23
N ILE A 6 -0.53 -4.33 4.96
CA ILE A 6 -0.28 -3.97 6.36
C ILE A 6 -0.18 -5.24 7.22
N GLU A 7 -1.16 -6.14 7.14
CA GLU A 7 -1.19 -7.35 7.98
C GLU A 7 -0.02 -8.28 7.69
N ILE A 8 0.35 -8.48 6.42
CA ILE A 8 1.53 -9.28 6.02
C ILE A 8 2.79 -8.76 6.73
N LEU A 9 3.00 -7.44 6.69
CA LEU A 9 4.20 -6.80 7.24
C LEU A 9 4.18 -6.73 8.77
N ARG A 10 2.99 -6.59 9.39
CA ARG A 10 2.84 -6.70 10.85
C ARG A 10 3.10 -8.13 11.32
N ASN A 11 2.74 -9.14 10.53
CA ASN A 11 2.92 -10.56 10.80
C ASN A 11 4.28 -11.10 10.32
N HIS A 12 5.35 -10.34 10.57
CA HIS A 12 6.76 -10.72 10.42
C HIS A 12 7.26 -11.04 9.00
N SER A 13 6.42 -10.92 7.96
CA SER A 13 6.90 -11.05 6.58
C SER A 13 7.83 -9.89 6.24
N LYS A 14 8.93 -10.21 5.56
CA LYS A 14 9.93 -9.21 5.12
C LYS A 14 9.62 -8.60 3.75
N SER A 15 8.63 -9.14 3.05
CA SER A 15 8.28 -8.75 1.68
C SER A 15 6.81 -8.99 1.40
N TYR A 16 6.25 -8.17 0.52
CA TYR A 16 4.93 -8.33 -0.07
C TYR A 16 5.08 -8.19 -1.59
N VAL A 17 4.82 -9.27 -2.33
CA VAL A 17 5.03 -9.36 -3.77
C VAL A 17 3.69 -9.62 -4.45
N LEU A 18 3.39 -8.83 -5.47
CA LEU A 18 2.20 -8.98 -6.30
C LEU A 18 2.52 -9.78 -7.55
N TRP A 19 1.48 -10.39 -8.13
CA TRP A 19 1.64 -11.41 -9.16
C TRP A 19 2.03 -10.83 -10.53
N ASN A 20 1.08 -10.26 -11.27
CA ASN A 20 1.32 -9.75 -12.61
C ASN A 20 1.66 -8.25 -12.57
N MET A 21 2.83 -7.86 -13.08
CA MET A 21 3.19 -6.46 -13.22
C MET A 21 2.29 -5.73 -14.22
N ALA A 22 1.99 -6.35 -15.35
CA ALA A 22 1.16 -5.79 -16.41
C ALA A 22 0.27 -6.87 -17.04
N LEU A 23 -0.98 -6.54 -17.33
CA LEU A 23 -1.90 -7.34 -18.14
C LEU A 23 -2.61 -6.44 -19.16
N ASP A 24 -3.15 -7.02 -20.22
CA ASP A 24 -3.96 -6.26 -21.19
C ASP A 24 -5.38 -5.96 -20.70
N GLU A 25 -6.17 -5.23 -21.50
CA GLU A 25 -7.57 -4.91 -21.20
C GLU A 25 -8.51 -6.13 -21.09
N LYS A 26 -8.01 -7.34 -21.39
CA LYS A 26 -8.71 -8.62 -21.28
C LYS A 26 -8.16 -9.50 -20.15
N ASN A 27 -7.33 -8.96 -19.26
CA ASN A 27 -6.68 -9.66 -18.14
C ASN A 27 -5.75 -10.82 -18.59
N GLY A 28 -5.16 -10.69 -19.77
CA GLY A 28 -4.31 -11.69 -20.39
C GLY A 28 -2.91 -11.18 -20.79
N PRO A 29 -2.16 -12.00 -21.54
CA PRO A 29 -2.54 -13.33 -22.07
C PRO A 29 -2.69 -14.40 -20.98
N THR A 30 -3.51 -15.41 -21.23
CA THR A 30 -3.71 -16.56 -20.33
C THR A 30 -3.35 -17.87 -21.05
N VAL A 31 -3.05 -18.91 -20.28
CA VAL A 31 -2.86 -20.25 -20.84
C VAL A 31 -4.21 -20.73 -21.39
N PRO A 32 -4.30 -21.17 -22.66
CA PRO A 32 -5.53 -21.73 -23.21
C PRO A 32 -6.05 -22.91 -22.38
N GLY A 33 -7.37 -23.03 -22.27
CA GLY A 33 -8.02 -24.12 -21.53
C GLY A 33 -8.31 -23.83 -20.05
N PHE A 34 -7.76 -22.75 -19.48
CA PHE A 34 -8.01 -22.36 -18.07
C PHE A 34 -9.18 -21.37 -17.88
N GLY A 35 -9.97 -21.12 -18.93
CA GLY A 35 -11.09 -20.17 -18.90
C GLY A 35 -10.66 -18.70 -18.93
N ARG A 36 -11.59 -17.81 -18.58
CA ARG A 36 -11.36 -16.36 -18.57
C ARG A 36 -10.70 -15.93 -17.26
N SER A 37 -9.56 -15.24 -17.35
CA SER A 37 -8.86 -14.70 -16.18
C SER A 37 -9.65 -13.58 -15.49
N THR A 38 -9.69 -13.66 -14.17
CA THR A 38 -10.13 -12.59 -13.27
C THR A 38 -8.95 -11.87 -12.61
N CYS A 39 -7.71 -12.22 -12.96
CA CYS A 39 -6.52 -11.56 -12.44
C CYS A 39 -6.45 -10.12 -12.93
N ARG A 40 -5.91 -9.24 -12.09
CA ARG A 40 -5.61 -7.86 -12.44
C ARG A 40 -4.10 -7.63 -12.38
N GLY A 41 -3.56 -6.96 -13.39
CA GLY A 41 -2.17 -6.52 -13.38
C GLY A 41 -2.01 -5.28 -12.50
N ILE A 42 -0.80 -5.03 -11.99
CA ILE A 42 -0.49 -3.78 -11.29
C ILE A 42 -0.80 -2.59 -12.21
N VAL A 43 -0.46 -2.70 -13.50
CA VAL A 43 -0.93 -1.81 -14.56
C VAL A 43 -1.72 -2.58 -15.62
N THR A 44 -2.71 -1.92 -16.22
CA THR A 44 -3.37 -2.39 -17.44
C THR A 44 -2.76 -1.69 -18.63
N VAL A 45 -2.42 -2.45 -19.69
CA VAL A 45 -1.82 -1.93 -20.92
C VAL A 45 -2.84 -2.06 -22.04
N ASN A 46 -3.25 -0.95 -22.64
CA ASN A 46 -4.08 -1.00 -23.85
C ASN A 46 -3.22 -1.50 -25.02
N GLN A 47 -3.61 -2.62 -25.64
CA GLN A 47 -2.79 -3.22 -26.71
C GLN A 47 -2.72 -2.39 -28.00
N GLN A 48 -3.71 -1.54 -28.27
CA GLN A 48 -3.77 -0.70 -29.46
C GLN A 48 -3.07 0.65 -29.23
N THR A 49 -3.45 1.37 -28.18
CA THR A 49 -2.96 2.73 -27.91
C THR A 49 -1.64 2.75 -27.14
N LYS A 50 -1.26 1.64 -26.51
CA LYS A 50 -0.12 1.51 -25.57
C LYS A 50 -0.25 2.35 -24.30
N GLU A 51 -1.43 2.91 -24.04
CA GLU A 51 -1.71 3.65 -22.82
C GLU A 51 -1.67 2.71 -21.59
N LEU A 52 -1.19 3.27 -20.48
CA LEU A 52 -1.09 2.58 -19.20
C LEU A 52 -2.16 3.11 -18.25
N THR A 53 -2.96 2.20 -17.72
CA THR A 53 -3.90 2.49 -16.62
C THR A 53 -3.33 1.92 -15.33
N TYR A 54 -3.02 2.80 -14.38
CA TYR A 54 -2.58 2.42 -13.04
C TYR A 54 -3.76 1.91 -12.22
N THR A 55 -3.68 0.67 -11.74
CA THR A 55 -4.77 0.06 -10.98
C THR A 55 -4.68 0.40 -9.50
N LEU A 56 -5.72 0.04 -8.74
CA LEU A 56 -5.69 0.12 -7.29
C LEU A 56 -4.49 -0.62 -6.68
N ASP A 57 -4.02 -1.69 -7.33
CA ASP A 57 -2.88 -2.49 -6.88
C ASP A 57 -1.57 -1.70 -7.04
N TYR A 58 -1.44 -0.86 -8.07
CA TYR A 58 -0.32 0.06 -8.24
C TYR A 58 -0.27 1.10 -7.13
N TYR A 59 -1.38 1.79 -6.88
CA TYR A 59 -1.42 2.82 -5.83
C TYR A 59 -1.18 2.20 -4.45
N ALA A 60 -1.79 1.05 -4.16
CA ALA A 60 -1.55 0.34 -2.92
C ALA A 60 -0.07 -0.04 -2.76
N LEU A 61 0.55 -0.64 -3.78
CA LEU A 61 1.97 -0.99 -3.73
C LEU A 61 2.86 0.26 -3.57
N ALA A 62 2.50 1.37 -4.22
CA ALA A 62 3.23 2.64 -4.13
C ALA A 62 3.20 3.23 -2.71
N HIS A 63 2.09 3.11 -1.97
CA HIS A 63 2.02 3.55 -0.56
C HIS A 63 3.08 2.89 0.33
N PHE A 64 3.49 1.65 0.01
CA PHE A 64 4.58 0.97 0.70
C PHE A 64 5.93 1.28 0.04
N SER A 65 6.08 0.96 -1.25
CA SER A 65 7.38 0.94 -1.93
C SER A 65 7.99 2.31 -2.17
N LYS A 66 7.20 3.39 -2.17
CA LYS A 66 7.72 4.76 -2.28
C LYS A 66 8.32 5.30 -0.99
N CYS A 67 7.93 4.77 0.17
CA CYS A 67 8.34 5.32 1.46
C CYS A 67 9.15 4.32 2.31
N VAL A 68 9.01 3.01 2.07
CA VAL A 68 9.75 1.96 2.75
C VAL A 68 10.84 1.43 1.82
N ARG A 69 12.09 1.65 2.19
CA ARG A 69 13.26 1.26 1.39
C ARG A 69 13.82 -0.10 1.83
N PRO A 70 14.56 -0.80 0.96
CA PRO A 70 15.21 -2.04 1.34
C PRO A 70 16.01 -1.89 2.64
N LYS A 71 15.97 -2.91 3.50
CA LYS A 71 16.58 -2.94 4.85
C LYS A 71 15.91 -2.03 5.89
N ALA A 72 14.79 -1.39 5.59
CA ALA A 72 14.00 -0.70 6.61
C ALA A 72 13.56 -1.68 7.71
N LEU A 73 13.59 -1.21 8.95
CA LEU A 73 13.17 -1.98 10.12
C LEU A 73 11.74 -1.61 10.48
N ARG A 74 10.85 -2.60 10.58
CA ARG A 74 9.51 -2.36 11.12
C ARG A 74 9.64 -1.96 12.59
N ILE A 75 9.06 -0.81 12.94
CA ILE A 75 9.00 -0.33 14.33
C ILE A 75 7.60 -0.55 14.90
N ALA A 76 7.46 -0.40 16.22
CA ALA A 76 6.16 -0.50 16.87
C ALA A 76 5.25 0.66 16.42
N SER A 77 3.97 0.36 16.15
CA SER A 77 2.94 1.35 15.85
C SER A 77 1.58 0.87 16.37
N SER A 78 0.74 1.82 16.79
CA SER A 78 -0.66 1.57 17.13
C SER A 78 -1.43 1.17 15.87
N SER A 79 -2.40 0.26 16.01
CA SER A 79 -3.29 -0.16 14.93
C SER A 79 -4.59 -0.61 15.56
N SER A 80 -5.71 -0.29 14.92
CA SER A 80 -7.05 -0.76 15.31
C SER A 80 -7.71 -1.49 14.14
N GLU A 81 -8.93 -1.96 14.35
CA GLU A 81 -9.76 -2.55 13.30
C GLU A 81 -10.22 -1.54 12.26
N THR A 82 -10.39 -0.27 12.67
CA THR A 82 -10.83 0.85 11.81
C THR A 82 -9.66 1.51 11.09
N ILE A 83 -8.60 1.85 11.83
CA ILE A 83 -7.37 2.44 11.29
C ILE A 83 -6.25 1.41 11.40
N ARG A 84 -5.96 0.77 10.28
CA ARG A 84 -4.83 -0.15 10.18
C ARG A 84 -3.57 0.64 9.91
N SER A 85 -2.48 0.29 10.59
CA SER A 85 -1.20 0.95 10.35
C SER A 85 0.01 0.02 10.39
N VAL A 86 1.09 0.42 9.74
CA VAL A 86 2.43 -0.14 9.95
C VAL A 86 3.46 0.97 9.77
N ALA A 87 4.52 0.95 10.59
CA ALA A 87 5.59 1.93 10.53
C ALA A 87 6.96 1.28 10.37
N PHE A 88 7.86 1.98 9.68
CA PHE A 88 9.21 1.54 9.37
C PHE A 88 10.22 2.67 9.57
N LYS A 89 11.39 2.33 10.09
CA LYS A 89 12.57 3.20 10.07
C LYS A 89 13.48 2.75 8.93
N ASN A 90 13.70 3.64 7.97
CA ASN A 90 14.64 3.44 6.87
C ASN A 90 16.10 3.57 7.33
N THR A 91 17.04 3.13 6.50
CA THR A 91 18.48 3.19 6.80
C THR A 91 19.06 4.61 6.73
N ASP A 92 18.40 5.51 6.01
CA ASP A 92 18.71 6.96 6.00
C ASP A 92 18.26 7.66 7.30
N GLY A 93 17.54 6.96 8.18
CA GLY A 93 17.01 7.50 9.42
C GLY A 93 15.56 7.98 9.33
N SER A 94 15.02 8.17 8.12
CA SER A 94 13.63 8.56 7.92
C SER A 94 12.65 7.50 8.42
N VAL A 95 11.47 7.95 8.84
CA VAL A 95 10.38 7.07 9.27
C VAL A 95 9.21 7.17 8.30
N ALA A 96 8.73 6.02 7.85
CA ALA A 96 7.55 5.89 7.03
C ALA A 96 6.42 5.22 7.82
N ALA A 97 5.26 5.86 7.89
CA ALA A 97 4.04 5.30 8.46
C ALA A 97 2.97 5.17 7.36
N ILE A 98 2.45 3.96 7.18
CA ILE A 98 1.37 3.64 6.26
C ILE A 98 0.12 3.42 7.08
N LEU A 99 -0.95 4.12 6.73
CA LEU A 99 -2.25 4.08 7.38
C LEU A 99 -3.32 3.76 6.35
N PHE A 100 -4.33 2.99 6.77
CA PHE A 100 -5.50 2.68 5.97
C PHE A 100 -6.74 2.81 6.84
N ASN A 101 -7.64 3.72 6.44
CA ASN A 101 -8.97 3.77 7.00
C ASN A 101 -9.82 2.69 6.34
N ASP A 102 -10.09 1.65 7.11
CA ASP A 102 -10.82 0.47 6.69
C ASP A 102 -12.32 0.55 7.03
N SER A 103 -12.77 1.65 7.64
CA SER A 103 -14.17 1.88 7.93
C SER A 103 -14.92 2.40 6.68
N GLU A 104 -16.25 2.38 6.77
CA GLU A 104 -17.15 2.98 5.78
C GLU A 104 -17.39 4.48 6.05
N THR A 105 -16.73 5.05 7.07
CA THR A 105 -16.89 6.44 7.51
C THR A 105 -15.56 7.18 7.53
N ALA A 106 -15.61 8.50 7.56
CA ALA A 106 -14.40 9.28 7.80
C ALA A 106 -13.95 9.11 9.26
N GLU A 107 -12.64 9.02 9.49
CA GLU A 107 -12.04 8.85 10.81
C GLU A 107 -10.99 9.94 11.05
N ASN A 108 -10.98 10.53 12.25
CA ASN A 108 -9.91 11.43 12.65
C ASN A 108 -8.74 10.63 13.19
N VAL A 109 -7.54 10.90 12.66
CA VAL A 109 -6.32 10.19 13.01
C VAL A 109 -5.26 11.19 13.46
N SER A 110 -4.56 10.83 14.54
CA SER A 110 -3.39 11.56 15.03
C SER A 110 -2.15 10.69 14.86
N VAL A 111 -1.17 11.20 14.12
CA VAL A 111 0.13 10.57 13.90
C VAL A 111 1.16 11.34 14.71
N GLN A 112 1.84 10.63 15.62
CA GLN A 112 2.89 11.20 16.46
C GLN A 112 4.11 10.28 16.46
N LEU A 113 5.27 10.85 16.12
CA LEU A 113 6.57 10.26 16.40
C LEU A 113 7.08 10.77 17.75
N ARG A 114 7.80 9.94 18.49
CA ARG A 114 8.21 10.28 19.86
C ARG A 114 9.07 11.54 19.87
N GLY A 115 8.56 12.60 20.50
CA GLY A 115 9.25 13.89 20.61
C GLY A 115 8.91 14.89 19.52
N ASP A 116 8.09 14.51 18.55
CA ASP A 116 7.66 15.37 17.44
C ASP A 116 6.24 15.92 17.65
N GLU A 117 5.88 16.92 16.84
CA GLU A 117 4.53 17.45 16.77
C GLU A 117 3.53 16.40 16.31
N VAL A 118 2.30 16.52 16.80
CA VAL A 118 1.19 15.64 16.44
C VAL A 118 0.57 16.13 15.14
N LEU A 119 0.59 15.30 14.10
CA LEU A 119 -0.17 15.53 12.88
C LEU A 119 -1.58 14.95 13.04
N THR A 120 -2.60 15.81 13.07
CA THR A 120 -4.01 15.38 13.08
C THR A 120 -4.66 15.64 11.73
N LEU A 121 -5.35 14.64 11.20
CA LEU A 121 -6.07 14.74 9.93
C LEU A 121 -7.30 13.84 9.89
N ALA A 122 -8.27 14.21 9.05
CA ALA A 122 -9.41 13.36 8.73
C ALA A 122 -9.07 12.46 7.54
N MET A 123 -9.16 11.14 7.73
CA MET A 123 -9.05 10.15 6.67
C MET A 123 -10.46 9.79 6.17
N PRO A 124 -10.81 10.04 4.89
CA PRO A 124 -12.06 9.57 4.32
C PRO A 124 -12.22 8.05 4.45
N ALA A 125 -13.46 7.57 4.33
CA ALA A 125 -13.75 6.15 4.25
C ALA A 125 -12.91 5.48 3.15
N LYS A 126 -12.39 4.27 3.42
CA LYS A 126 -11.61 3.47 2.46
C LYS A 126 -10.38 4.18 1.87
N SER A 127 -9.81 5.14 2.58
CA SER A 127 -8.64 5.90 2.13
C SER A 127 -7.34 5.37 2.72
N ALA A 128 -6.24 5.62 2.01
CA ALA A 128 -4.89 5.34 2.45
C ALA A 128 -4.09 6.63 2.61
N LEU A 129 -3.26 6.68 3.63
CA LEU A 129 -2.30 7.76 3.86
C LEU A 129 -0.92 7.16 4.10
N THR A 130 0.10 7.72 3.48
CA THR A 130 1.48 7.44 3.86
C THR A 130 2.15 8.73 4.27
N VAL A 131 2.74 8.74 5.47
CA VAL A 131 3.53 9.85 6.00
C VAL A 131 4.99 9.41 5.99
N LYS A 132 5.89 10.25 5.45
CA LYS A 132 7.34 10.11 5.60
C LYS A 132 7.85 11.33 6.39
N VAL A 133 8.61 11.09 7.45
CA VAL A 133 9.21 12.13 8.31
C VAL A 133 10.74 11.93 8.34
N GLY A 134 11.48 13.04 8.26
CA GLY A 134 12.95 13.05 8.09
C GLY A 134 13.37 13.10 6.61
N GLU A 135 14.65 13.45 6.36
CA GLU A 135 15.26 13.44 5.01
C GLU A 135 15.29 12.03 4.39
#